data_AF-A0A9E0QLP0-F1
#
_entry.id   AF-A0A9E0QLP0-F1
#
_cell.length_a   1.000
_cell.length_b   1.000
_cell.length_c   1.000
_cell.angle_alpha   90.00
_cell.angle_beta   90.00
_cell.angle_gamma   90.00
#
_symmetry.space_group_name_H-M   'P 1'
#
loop_
_entity.id
_entity.type
_entity.pdbx_description
1 polymer ?
#
loop_
_entity_poly.entity_id
_entity_poly.type
_entity_poly.pdbx_seq_one_letter_code
_entity_poly.pdbx_strand_id
1 'polypeptide(L)' 'MKILFKKPIVSTQEKEKEFLLALAKVPAYLSVEEMGGHFLLALDNNLGIATIQQLFVLFEHWHIDKSPLESFNQLVNQYQ' A
#
# COMPACT_ATOMS: atom_id res chain seq x y z
N MET A 1 4.38 -1.48 11.41
CA MET A 1 2.91 -1.53 11.16
C MET A 1 2.59 -2.50 10.01
N LYS A 2 1.40 -3.13 9.97
CA LYS A 2 1.00 -4.00 8.83
C LYS A 2 -0.33 -3.55 8.26
N ILE A 3 -0.45 -3.57 6.94
CA ILE A 3 -1.65 -3.17 6.18
C ILE A 3 -2.09 -4.35 5.34
N LEU A 4 -3.31 -4.83 5.58
CA LEU A 4 -3.94 -5.83 4.74
C LEU A 4 -4.80 -5.10 3.69
N PHE A 5 -4.58 -5.36 2.42
CA PHE A 5 -5.38 -4.80 1.33
C PHE A 5 -5.61 -5.83 0.23
N LYS A 6 -6.61 -5.58 -0.60
CA LYS A 6 -6.98 -6.51 -1.68
C LYS A 6 -5.94 -6.46 -2.80
N LYS A 7 -5.54 -7.62 -3.29
CA LYS A 7 -4.62 -7.74 -4.42
C LYS A 7 -5.22 -7.02 -5.66
N PRO A 8 -4.45 -6.18 -6.38
CA PRO A 8 -4.94 -5.55 -7.61
C PRO A 8 -5.32 -6.62 -8.63
N ILE A 9 -6.43 -6.38 -9.34
CA ILE A 9 -6.88 -7.25 -10.42
C ILE A 9 -6.05 -6.87 -11.66
N VAL A 10 -4.92 -7.54 -11.82
CA VAL A 10 -4.02 -7.34 -12.95
C VAL A 10 -4.18 -8.46 -13.96
N SER A 11 -4.26 -8.11 -15.25
CA SER A 11 -4.47 -9.08 -16.33
C SER A 11 -3.20 -9.87 -16.68
N THR A 12 -2.03 -9.43 -16.23
CA THR A 12 -0.72 -10.05 -16.53
C THR A 12 0.20 -10.07 -15.32
N GLN A 13 1.09 -11.07 -15.26
CA GLN A 13 2.14 -11.15 -14.23
C GLN A 13 3.11 -9.97 -14.28
N GLU A 14 3.31 -9.37 -15.46
CA GLU A 14 4.17 -8.18 -15.61
C GLU A 14 3.61 -7.01 -14.79
N LYS A 15 2.30 -6.76 -14.89
CA LYS A 15 1.60 -5.74 -14.12
C LYS A 15 1.69 -5.99 -12.61
N GLU A 16 1.55 -7.24 -12.19
CA GLU A 16 1.76 -7.62 -10.79
C GLU A 16 3.18 -7.29 -10.32
N LYS A 17 4.19 -7.61 -11.13
CA LYS A 17 5.58 -7.31 -10.82
C LYS A 17 5.85 -5.81 -10.77
N GLU A 18 5.28 -5.03 -11.69
CA GLU A 18 5.34 -3.56 -11.66
C GLU A 18 4.75 -3.01 -10.35
N PHE A 19 3.61 -3.54 -9.91
CA PHE A 19 2.99 -3.17 -8.64
C PHE A 19 3.90 -3.46 -7.44
N LEU A 20 4.47 -4.66 -7.37
CA LEU A 20 5.39 -5.04 -6.28
C LEU A 20 6.66 -4.18 -6.29
N LEU A 21 7.19 -3.85 -7.46
CA LEU A 21 8.33 -2.94 -7.60
C LEU A 21 7.99 -1.51 -7.17
N ALA A 22 6.78 -1.04 -7.45
CA ALA A 22 6.31 0.26 -7.00
C ALA A 22 6.14 0.28 -5.47
N LEU A 23 5.59 -0.79 -4.88
CA LEU A 23 5.48 -0.95 -3.42
C LEU A 23 6.86 -0.93 -2.75
N ALA A 24 7.84 -1.62 -3.32
CA ALA A 24 9.21 -1.65 -2.78
C ALA A 24 9.91 -0.27 -2.80
N LYS A 25 9.41 0.69 -3.59
CA LYS A 25 9.89 2.09 -3.60
C LYS A 25 9.23 2.96 -2.55
N VAL A 26 8.17 2.49 -1.89
CA VAL A 26 7.46 3.26 -0.87
C VAL A 26 8.38 3.45 0.34
N PRO A 27 8.53 4.69 0.86
CA PRO A 27 9.31 4.92 2.05
C PRO A 27 8.67 4.19 3.24
N ALA A 28 9.50 3.61 4.12
CA ALA A 28 9.07 2.70 5.17
C ALA A 28 8.56 1.32 4.70
N TYR A 29 8.71 0.94 3.42
CA TYR A 29 8.49 -0.44 2.99
C TYR A 29 9.43 -1.42 3.72
N LEU A 30 8.87 -2.48 4.30
CA LEU A 30 9.65 -3.59 4.88
C LEU A 30 9.50 -4.86 4.06
N SER A 31 8.26 -5.32 3.87
CA SER A 31 7.96 -6.53 3.11
C SER A 31 6.49 -6.55 2.69
N VAL A 32 6.16 -7.40 1.72
CA VAL A 32 4.78 -7.68 1.35
C VAL A 32 4.59 -9.19 1.31
N GLU A 33 3.58 -9.69 2.02
CA GLU A 33 3.22 -11.10 2.06
C GLU A 33 1.93 -11.31 1.26
N GLU A 34 1.90 -12.30 0.36
CA GLU A 34 0.68 -12.69 -0.33
C GLU A 34 -0.13 -13.64 0.54
N MET A 35 -1.36 -13.24 0.86
CA MET A 35 -2.34 -14.05 1.58
C MET A 35 -3.52 -14.37 0.65
N GLY A 36 -3.22 -14.96 -0.50
CA GLY A 36 -4.20 -15.30 -1.54
C GLY A 36 -4.74 -14.06 -2.25
N GLY A 37 -6.02 -13.75 -2.05
CA GLY A 37 -6.68 -12.57 -2.66
C GLY A 37 -6.29 -11.23 -2.03
N HIS A 38 -5.41 -11.24 -1.03
CA HIS A 38 -4.98 -10.05 -0.29
C HIS A 38 -3.46 -10.01 -0.18
N PHE A 39 -2.93 -8.79 -0.09
CA PHE A 39 -1.54 -8.52 0.25
C PHE A 39 -1.45 -7.92 1.65
N LEU A 40 -0.52 -8.43 2.44
CA LEU A 40 -0.16 -7.92 3.75
C LEU A 40 1.16 -7.16 3.63
N LEU A 41 1.07 -5.84 3.52
CA LEU A 41 2.23 -4.97 3.48
C LEU A 41 2.70 -4.64 4.89
N ALA A 42 3.91 -5.04 5.23
CA ALA A 42 4.61 -4.57 6.40
C ALA A 42 5.34 -3.27 6.10
N LEU A 43 5.06 -2.27 6.92
CA LEU A 43 5.70 -0.97 6.92
C LEU A 43 6.45 -0.76 8.23
N ASP A 44 7.52 0.02 8.18
CA ASP A 44 8.21 0.48 9.37
C ASP A 44 7.31 1.39 10.21
N ASN A 45 7.61 1.49 11.50
CA ASN A 45 6.86 2.38 12.40
C ASN A 45 7.17 3.85 12.16
N ASN A 46 8.24 4.17 11.44
CA ASN A 46 8.55 5.51 10.96
C ASN A 46 7.73 5.89 9.70
N LEU A 47 6.46 5.51 9.68
CA LEU A 47 5.53 5.81 8.60
C LEU A 47 5.21 7.31 8.61
N GLY A 48 5.77 8.03 7.64
CA GLY A 48 5.49 9.46 7.45
C GLY A 48 4.27 9.70 6.56
N ILE A 49 3.80 10.95 6.54
CA ILE A 49 2.73 11.41 5.63
C ILE A 49 3.10 11.11 4.17
N ALA A 50 4.38 11.23 3.81
CA ALA A 50 4.89 10.91 2.48
C ALA A 50 4.68 9.42 2.08
N THR A 51 4.84 8.49 3.02
CA THR A 51 4.56 7.07 2.83
C THR A 51 3.10 6.84 2.50
N ILE A 52 2.20 7.44 3.30
CA ILE A 52 0.75 7.32 3.10
C ILE A 52 0.33 7.91 1.75
N GLN A 53 0.82 9.10 1.40
CA GLN A 53 0.51 9.71 0.10
C GLN A 53 0.98 8.84 -1.08
N GLN A 54 2.19 8.28 -1.00
CA GLN A 54 2.69 7.35 -2.02
C GLN A 54 1.79 6.11 -2.14
N LEU A 55 1.40 5.50 -1.01
CA LEU A 55 0.48 4.37 -1.02
C LEU A 55 -0.90 4.72 -1.58
N PHE A 56 -1.43 5.90 -1.29
CA PHE A 56 -2.70 6.38 -1.84
C PHE A 56 -2.65 6.50 -3.37
N VAL A 57 -1.58 7.10 -3.91
CA VAL A 57 -1.37 7.22 -5.35
C VAL A 57 -1.21 5.84 -5.97
N LEU A 58 -0.48 4.93 -5.33
CA LEU A 58 -0.32 3.55 -5.77
C LEU A 58 -1.69 2.85 -5.82
N PHE A 59 -2.46 2.89 -4.74
CA PHE A 59 -3.75 2.20 -4.70
C PHE A 59 -4.74 2.80 -5.70
N GLU A 60 -4.72 4.11 -5.90
CA GLU A 60 -5.51 4.78 -6.94
C GLU A 60 -5.12 4.33 -8.34
N HIS A 61 -3.82 4.35 -8.66
CA HIS A 61 -3.30 3.95 -9.96
C HIS A 61 -3.65 2.51 -10.33
N TRP A 62 -3.70 1.63 -9.32
CA TRP A 62 -3.98 0.21 -9.48
C TRP A 62 -5.44 -0.16 -9.19
N HIS A 63 -6.33 0.84 -9.02
CA HIS A 63 -7.74 0.65 -8.68
C HIS A 63 -7.97 -0.30 -7.48
N ILE A 64 -7.07 -0.26 -6.51
CA ILE A 64 -7.15 -1.01 -5.26
C ILE A 64 -8.06 -0.24 -4.30
N ASP A 65 -8.86 -1.00 -3.54
CA ASP A 65 -9.69 -0.43 -2.49
C ASP A 65 -8.83 0.26 -1.42
N LYS A 66 -9.13 1.54 -1.18
CA LYS A 66 -8.36 2.40 -0.26
C LYS A 66 -8.90 2.38 1.16
N SER A 67 -9.99 1.67 1.45
CA SER A 67 -10.53 1.52 2.81
C SER A 67 -9.46 1.17 3.87
N PRO A 68 -8.50 0.25 3.61
CA PRO A 68 -7.44 -0.02 4.59
C PRO A 68 -6.46 1.14 4.79
N LEU A 69 -6.32 2.05 3.80
CA LEU A 69 -5.53 3.27 3.92
C LEU A 69 -6.34 4.42 4.55
N GLU A 70 -7.67 4.41 4.49
CA GLU A 70 -8.50 5.45 5.12
C GLU A 70 -8.33 5.51 6.64
N SER A 71 -8.09 4.37 7.28
CA SER A 71 -7.72 4.32 8.70
C SER A 71 -6.45 5.12 9.01
N PHE A 72 -5.56 5.29 8.01
CA PHE A 72 -4.37 6.12 8.11
C PHE A 72 -4.62 7.59 7.74
N ASN A 73 -5.60 7.89 6.88
CA ASN A 73 -6.00 9.28 6.62
C ASN A 73 -6.48 9.98 7.88
N GLN A 74 -7.12 9.26 8.81
CA GLN A 74 -7.48 9.78 10.12
C GLN A 74 -6.24 10.18 10.93
N LEU A 75 -5.18 9.35 10.89
CA LEU A 75 -3.90 9.68 11.53
C LEU A 75 -3.26 10.91 10.88
N VAL A 76 -3.27 11.02 9.55
CA VAL A 76 -2.71 12.19 8.84
C VAL A 76 -3.50 13.48 9.11
N ASN A 77 -4.84 13.42 9.20
CA ASN A 77 -5.68 14.58 9.52
C ASN A 77 -5.56 15.04 10.98
N GLN A 78 -5.18 14.16 11.92
CA GLN A 78 -4.98 14.53 13.32
C GLN A 78 -3.69 15.32 13.59
N TYR A 79 -2.76 15.42 12.62
CA TYR A 79 -1.51 16.19 12.75
C TYR A 79 -1.48 17.46 11.89
N GLN A 80 -2.63 17.97 11.42
CA GLN A 80 -2.77 19.34 10.88
C GLN A 80 -3.22 20.33 11.95
#